data_AF-A0A7D3ZZW4-F1
#
_entry.id   AF-A0A7D3ZZW4-F1
#
_cell.length_a   1.000
_cell.length_b   1.000
_cell.length_c   1.000
_cell.angle_alpha   90.00
_cell.angle_beta   90.00
_cell.angle_gamma   90.00
#
_symmetry.space_group_name_H-M   'P 1'
#
loop_
_entity.id
_entity.type
_entity.pdbx_description
1 polymer ?
#
loop_
_entity_poly.entity_id
_entity_poly.type
_entity_poly.pdbx_seq_one_letter_code
_entity_poly.pdbx_strand_id
1 'polypeptide(L)'
;MGAAADFDRDGYADLALDSVEDGGSSVVIFYGSATGLSGRSIALKGPGDFSFDTLAVGDFDGTAGTDVVVTGRGECWVFRDITTKPVPGTKIPVSGRTGAKISRRSVGPGGVAAARAPVVADVNGDRRSDLVLVVATPAADGEEGEDFWNAELRLGTANGLSTKAVGFGNDQVSDQHAPVAGDVDGDGRTDVIVTGPETGTITAFLGTAEGLAPGKQIRLPFTGEVKRLVVGDTDGDGKADLAAFNAYTATAVLPGGRAGLDPARARRFDKSTPGLPSAPGNDLRGFGDMASLTDVNGDGKADLIVGAPQENAPDRDRVFILPGSDSGVTIKGATTFSGAALR
;
A
#
# COMPACT_ATOMS: atom_id res chain seq x y z
N MET A 1 3.03 -12.85 6.17
CA MET A 1 3.34 -11.61 5.43
C MET A 1 4.63 -11.80 4.66
N GLY A 2 4.79 -11.13 3.52
CA GLY A 2 6.00 -11.28 2.72
C GLY A 2 6.30 -10.09 1.84
N ALA A 3 7.56 -9.96 1.45
CA ALA A 3 8.05 -8.94 0.54
C ALA A 3 9.11 -9.54 -0.38
N ALA A 4 9.25 -8.98 -1.59
CA ALA A 4 10.30 -9.36 -2.52
C ALA A 4 11.17 -8.13 -2.84
N ALA A 5 12.48 -8.32 -2.86
CA ALA A 5 13.49 -7.32 -3.18
C ALA A 5 14.78 -8.05 -3.54
N ASP A 6 15.75 -7.36 -4.14
CA ASP A 6 17.11 -7.88 -4.29
C ASP A 6 17.93 -7.43 -3.06
N PHE A 7 17.95 -8.26 -2.01
CA PHE A 7 18.55 -7.87 -0.72
C PHE A 7 20.08 -7.83 -0.85
N ASP A 8 20.67 -8.83 -1.51
CA ASP A 8 22.13 -8.93 -1.62
C ASP A 8 22.74 -8.36 -2.91
N ARG A 9 21.91 -7.72 -3.74
CA ARG A 9 22.30 -6.95 -4.92
C ARG A 9 22.92 -7.82 -6.00
N ASP A 10 22.43 -9.04 -6.16
CA ASP A 10 22.93 -9.99 -7.16
C ASP A 10 22.16 -9.92 -8.49
N GLY A 11 21.13 -9.06 -8.56
CA GLY A 11 20.28 -8.84 -9.73
C GLY A 11 19.07 -9.78 -9.79
N TYR A 12 18.86 -10.64 -8.79
CA TYR A 12 17.72 -11.53 -8.72
C TYR A 12 16.82 -11.16 -7.53
N ALA A 13 15.51 -11.33 -7.71
CA ALA A 13 14.57 -11.10 -6.63
C ALA A 13 14.68 -12.21 -5.57
N ASP A 14 14.81 -11.79 -4.32
CA ASP A 14 14.74 -12.59 -3.12
C ASP A 14 13.35 -12.52 -2.51
N LEU A 15 13.09 -13.37 -1.52
CA LEU A 15 11.82 -13.45 -0.81
C LEU A 15 12.01 -13.37 0.70
N ALA A 16 11.43 -12.36 1.33
CA ALA A 16 11.31 -12.23 2.78
C ALA A 16 9.92 -12.72 3.22
N LEU A 17 9.89 -13.61 4.23
CA LEU A 17 8.66 -14.15 4.82
C LEU A 17 8.73 -14.05 6.34
N ASP A 18 7.60 -13.77 6.97
CA ASP A 18 7.45 -13.96 8.41
C ASP A 18 7.46 -15.45 8.78
N SER A 19 8.06 -15.74 9.93
CA SER A 19 8.05 -17.06 10.57
C SER A 19 7.73 -16.88 12.04
N VAL A 20 6.72 -17.62 12.50
CA VAL A 20 6.35 -17.68 13.92
C VAL A 20 6.97 -18.94 14.50
N GLU A 21 7.93 -18.78 15.41
CA GLU A 21 8.59 -19.88 16.12
C GLU A 21 8.18 -19.87 17.60
N ASP A 22 8.29 -21.01 18.28
CA ASP A 22 8.14 -21.08 19.73
C ASP A 22 9.20 -20.18 20.40
N GLY A 23 8.77 -19.05 20.97
CA GLY A 23 9.64 -18.06 21.62
C GLY A 23 9.89 -16.76 20.84
N GLY A 24 9.18 -16.51 19.72
CA GLY A 24 9.18 -15.21 19.04
C GLY A 24 8.94 -15.27 17.53
N SER A 25 8.78 -14.10 16.89
CA SER A 25 8.73 -13.99 15.43
C SER A 25 10.10 -13.69 14.82
N SER A 26 10.33 -14.22 13.62
CA SER A 26 11.48 -13.89 12.78
C SER A 26 11.03 -13.56 11.36
N VAL A 27 11.89 -12.88 10.61
CA VAL A 27 11.75 -12.78 9.14
C VAL A 27 12.83 -13.63 8.52
N VAL A 28 12.45 -14.61 7.71
CA VAL A 28 13.37 -15.45 6.96
C VAL A 28 13.48 -14.91 5.54
N ILE A 29 14.71 -14.69 5.09
CA ILE A 29 15.00 -14.24 3.73
C ILE A 29 15.57 -15.41 2.95
N PHE A 30 14.93 -15.75 1.85
CA PHE A 30 15.35 -16.76 0.88
C PHE A 30 15.93 -16.05 -0.33
N TYR A 31 17.20 -16.34 -0.65
CA TYR A 31 17.87 -15.66 -1.75
C TYR A 31 17.54 -16.28 -3.10
N GLY A 32 17.25 -15.44 -4.08
CA GLY A 32 17.02 -15.77 -5.47
C GLY A 32 18.30 -16.13 -6.22
N SER A 33 18.11 -16.46 -7.50
CA SER A 33 19.15 -16.71 -8.48
C SER A 33 18.49 -16.79 -9.87
N ALA A 34 19.31 -16.93 -10.91
CA ALA A 34 18.84 -17.18 -12.28
C ALA A 34 17.90 -18.38 -12.43
N THR A 35 17.97 -19.35 -11.51
CA THR A 35 17.17 -20.59 -11.55
C THR A 35 16.06 -20.62 -10.48
N GLY A 36 15.75 -19.49 -9.87
CA GLY A 36 14.82 -19.38 -8.75
C GLY A 36 15.53 -19.38 -7.38
N LEU A 37 14.86 -19.84 -6.33
CA LEU A 37 15.44 -19.81 -4.98
C LEU A 37 16.73 -20.66 -4.90
N SER A 38 17.80 -20.04 -4.40
CA SER A 38 19.15 -20.61 -4.32
C SER A 38 19.33 -21.68 -3.23
N GLY A 39 18.39 -21.78 -2.30
CA GLY A 39 18.50 -22.60 -1.09
C GLY A 39 19.31 -21.94 0.05
N ARG A 40 19.91 -20.77 -0.19
CA ARG A 40 20.51 -19.94 0.87
C ARG A 40 19.42 -19.14 1.58
N SER A 41 19.53 -19.03 2.90
CA SER A 41 18.66 -18.17 3.70
C SER A 41 19.35 -17.59 4.93
N ILE A 42 18.79 -16.49 5.44
CA ILE A 42 19.11 -15.94 6.76
C ILE A 42 17.81 -15.69 7.56
N ALA A 43 17.91 -15.63 8.88
CA ALA A 43 16.79 -15.27 9.75
C ALA A 43 17.11 -13.99 10.51
N LEU A 44 16.24 -13.00 10.37
CA LEU A 44 16.23 -11.76 11.15
C LEU A 44 15.35 -11.99 12.38
N LYS A 45 15.99 -12.20 13.53
CA LYS A 45 15.28 -12.48 14.78
C LYS A 45 14.86 -11.19 15.47
N GLY A 46 13.61 -11.12 15.91
CA GLY A 46 13.13 -10.07 16.78
C GLY A 46 13.70 -10.17 18.21
N PRO A 47 13.55 -9.13 19.02
CA PRO A 47 13.93 -9.14 20.44
C PRO A 47 12.96 -9.99 21.29
N GLY A 48 13.45 -11.05 21.95
CA GLY A 48 12.62 -11.83 22.89
C GLY A 48 11.31 -12.35 22.28
N ASP A 49 10.21 -12.31 23.05
CA ASP A 49 8.88 -12.81 22.65
C ASP A 49 8.10 -11.84 21.73
N PHE A 50 8.80 -11.04 20.94
CA PHE A 50 8.19 -10.04 20.06
C PHE A 50 7.51 -10.71 18.86
N SER A 51 6.27 -10.30 18.57
CA SER A 51 5.50 -10.76 17.42
C SER A 51 5.57 -9.73 16.32
N PHE A 52 5.86 -10.16 15.09
CA PHE A 52 5.83 -9.27 13.93
C PHE A 52 4.41 -9.22 13.35
N ASP A 53 3.84 -8.02 13.30
CA ASP A 53 2.50 -7.73 12.78
C ASP A 53 2.55 -7.18 11.35
N THR A 54 3.69 -6.62 10.91
CA THR A 54 3.89 -6.18 9.52
C THR A 54 5.34 -6.18 9.09
N LEU A 55 5.56 -6.15 7.77
CA LEU A 55 6.87 -6.16 7.11
C LEU A 55 6.87 -5.12 5.98
N ALA A 56 7.94 -4.34 5.88
CA ALA A 56 8.21 -3.42 4.79
C ALA A 56 9.69 -3.48 4.40
N VAL A 57 10.00 -3.21 3.13
CA VAL A 57 11.36 -3.25 2.59
C VAL A 57 11.63 -1.98 1.78
N GLY A 58 12.85 -1.45 1.88
CA GLY A 58 13.22 -0.21 1.20
C GLY A 58 14.64 0.22 1.54
N ASP A 59 15.14 1.24 0.84
CA ASP A 59 16.44 1.86 1.12
C ASP A 59 16.23 3.12 1.97
N PHE A 60 16.13 2.97 3.29
CA PHE A 60 15.79 4.09 4.17
C PHE A 60 17.02 4.97 4.48
N ASP A 61 18.24 4.48 4.19
CA ASP A 61 19.47 5.24 4.38
C ASP A 61 20.12 5.81 3.11
N GLY A 62 19.62 5.45 1.94
CA GLY A 62 20.10 5.94 0.64
C GLY A 62 21.42 5.32 0.22
N THR A 63 21.76 4.14 0.76
CA THR A 63 23.01 3.41 0.43
C THR A 63 22.83 2.47 -0.77
N ALA A 64 21.64 2.46 -1.39
CA ALA A 64 21.16 1.45 -2.34
C ALA A 64 21.07 0.05 -1.72
N GLY A 65 21.11 -0.07 -0.40
CA GLY A 65 20.86 -1.31 0.33
C GLY A 65 19.39 -1.52 0.58
N THR A 66 18.98 -2.79 0.56
CA THR A 66 17.63 -3.12 0.99
C THR A 66 17.65 -3.33 2.50
N ASP A 67 16.92 -2.48 3.20
CA ASP A 67 16.62 -2.60 4.61
C ASP A 67 15.28 -3.31 4.80
N VAL A 68 15.09 -3.87 6.00
CA VAL A 68 13.87 -4.53 6.42
C VAL A 68 13.31 -3.82 7.65
N VAL A 69 12.08 -3.35 7.54
CA VAL A 69 11.29 -2.82 8.66
C VAL A 69 10.25 -3.85 9.07
N VAL A 70 10.17 -4.13 10.36
CA VAL A 70 9.09 -4.93 10.94
C VAL A 70 8.41 -4.15 12.07
N THR A 71 7.09 -4.24 12.16
CA THR A 71 6.33 -3.66 13.28
C THR A 71 5.70 -4.75 14.12
N GLY A 72 5.36 -4.42 15.37
CA GLY A 72 4.64 -5.31 16.28
C GLY A 72 4.42 -4.67 17.64
N ARG A 73 3.25 -4.87 18.26
CA ARG A 73 2.93 -4.37 19.62
C ARG A 73 3.31 -2.89 19.87
N GLY A 74 3.09 -2.01 18.89
CA GLY A 74 3.42 -0.59 19.00
C GLY A 74 4.93 -0.25 18.88
N GLU A 75 5.73 -1.16 18.35
CA GLU A 75 7.17 -0.97 18.10
C GLU A 75 7.52 -1.23 16.62
N CYS A 76 8.66 -0.70 16.21
CA CYS A 76 9.21 -0.81 14.86
C CYS A 76 10.70 -1.15 14.98
N TRP A 77 11.17 -2.08 14.15
CA TRP A 77 12.56 -2.52 14.12
C TRP A 77 13.08 -2.43 12.70
N VAL A 78 14.29 -1.89 12.55
CA VAL A 78 14.93 -1.73 11.23
C VAL A 78 16.21 -2.53 11.22
N PHE A 79 16.26 -3.52 10.32
CA PHE A 79 17.46 -4.26 9.98
C PHE A 79 18.04 -3.68 8.70
N ARG A 80 19.32 -3.33 8.70
CA ARG A 80 19.94 -2.60 7.59
C ARG A 80 20.92 -3.42 6.78
N ASP A 81 21.10 -3.03 5.52
CA ASP A 81 22.09 -3.59 4.59
C ASP A 81 22.06 -5.13 4.53
N ILE A 82 20.87 -5.68 4.23
CA ILE A 82 20.65 -7.11 4.32
C ILE A 82 21.35 -7.86 3.19
N THR A 83 22.55 -8.40 3.45
CA THR A 83 23.32 -9.11 2.41
C THR A 83 23.59 -10.56 2.78
N THR A 84 24.51 -10.81 3.71
CA THR A 84 24.88 -12.15 4.21
C THR A 84 25.11 -12.19 5.72
N LYS A 85 25.47 -11.04 6.31
CA LYS A 85 25.54 -10.81 7.75
C LYS A 85 24.79 -9.51 8.04
N PRO A 86 23.50 -9.58 8.39
CA PRO A 86 22.71 -8.38 8.61
C PRO A 86 23.31 -7.56 9.74
N VAL A 87 23.27 -6.23 9.62
CA VAL A 87 23.51 -5.36 10.77
C VAL A 87 22.37 -5.63 11.76
N PRO A 88 22.66 -5.91 13.06
CA PRO A 88 21.61 -6.16 14.05
C PRO A 88 20.56 -5.04 14.02
N GLY A 89 19.29 -5.43 14.09
CA GLY A 89 18.18 -4.49 14.01
C GLY A 89 18.28 -3.41 15.08
N THR A 90 18.06 -2.15 14.70
CA THR A 90 17.93 -1.06 15.66
C THR A 90 16.46 -0.86 15.99
N LYS A 91 16.13 -0.86 17.28
CA LYS A 91 14.78 -0.53 17.76
C LYS A 91 14.49 0.93 17.45
N ILE A 92 13.40 1.19 16.74
CA ILE A 92 12.85 2.53 16.57
C ILE A 92 11.50 2.55 17.30
N PRO A 93 11.38 3.29 18.41
CA PRO A 93 10.09 3.40 19.07
C PRO A 93 9.07 4.00 18.10
N VAL A 94 7.92 3.33 17.94
CA VAL A 94 6.76 3.92 17.23
C VAL A 94 6.09 4.99 18.13
N SER A 95 6.60 5.19 19.35
CA SER A 95 6.20 6.26 20.26
C SER A 95 7.14 7.46 20.18
N GLY A 96 6.61 8.61 19.75
CA GLY A 96 7.39 9.85 19.68
C GLY A 96 6.86 10.83 18.64
N ARG A 97 5.60 11.26 18.78
CA ARG A 97 4.97 12.21 17.85
C ARG A 97 5.64 13.58 17.96
N THR A 98 6.28 14.07 16.90
CA THR A 98 6.75 15.46 16.81
C THR A 98 6.29 16.08 15.50
N GLY A 99 5.06 16.61 15.50
CA GLY A 99 4.45 17.25 14.33
C GLY A 99 2.98 16.86 14.20
N ALA A 100 2.12 17.88 14.10
CA ALA A 100 0.65 17.86 14.20
C ALA A 100 0.08 17.17 15.46
N LYS A 101 -0.69 17.93 16.26
CA LYS A 101 -1.50 17.32 17.32
C LYS A 101 -2.58 16.47 16.63
N ILE A 102 -2.44 15.15 16.63
CA ILE A 102 -3.59 14.26 16.50
C ILE A 102 -4.39 14.45 17.80
N SER A 103 -5.30 15.41 17.79
CA SER A 103 -6.16 15.72 18.93
C SER A 103 -7.54 15.11 18.70
N ARG A 104 -7.89 14.09 19.46
CA ARG A 104 -9.29 13.91 19.85
C ARG A 104 -9.61 14.99 20.89
N ARG A 105 -10.81 15.58 20.86
CA ARG A 105 -11.32 16.36 22.01
C ARG A 105 -11.16 15.45 23.24
N SER A 106 -10.23 15.79 24.14
CA SER A 106 -10.03 15.16 25.47
C SER A 106 -8.97 14.04 25.64
N VAL A 107 -8.09 13.72 24.68
CA VAL A 107 -7.00 12.73 24.91
C VAL A 107 -5.62 13.37 24.81
N GLY A 108 -4.82 13.22 25.87
CA GLY A 108 -3.40 13.62 25.92
C GLY A 108 -2.49 12.64 25.17
N PRO A 109 -1.18 12.92 25.04
CA PRO A 109 -0.25 12.06 24.31
C PRO A 109 -0.16 10.66 24.94
N GLY A 110 -0.57 9.63 24.19
CA GLY A 110 -0.52 8.21 24.54
C GLY A 110 0.06 7.38 23.40
N GLY A 111 0.70 6.25 23.73
CA GLY A 111 1.47 5.40 22.81
C GLY A 111 0.66 4.82 21.64
N VAL A 112 1.35 4.17 20.72
CA VAL A 112 0.73 3.45 19.59
C VAL A 112 0.42 2.03 20.04
N ALA A 113 -0.83 1.58 19.86
CA ALA A 113 -1.27 0.23 20.24
C ALA A 113 -0.95 -0.81 19.15
N ALA A 114 -1.09 -0.41 17.89
CA ALA A 114 -0.79 -1.24 16.72
C ALA A 114 -0.28 -0.37 15.56
N ALA A 115 0.55 -0.95 14.69
CA ALA A 115 0.99 -0.35 13.44
C ALA A 115 0.86 -1.38 12.32
N ARG A 116 0.11 -1.05 11.28
CA ARG A 116 -0.29 -1.94 10.18
C ARG A 116 -0.12 -1.25 8.83
N ALA A 117 -0.34 -2.05 7.78
CA ALA A 117 -0.47 -1.59 6.39
C ALA A 117 0.63 -0.60 5.95
N PRO A 118 1.91 -1.01 6.02
CA PRO A 118 3.02 -0.14 5.67
C PRO A 118 2.97 0.22 4.18
N VAL A 119 3.34 1.46 3.90
CA VAL A 119 3.66 1.94 2.56
C VAL A 119 5.08 2.48 2.58
N VAL A 120 5.87 2.02 1.61
CA VAL A 120 7.24 2.52 1.39
C VAL A 120 7.25 3.35 0.12
N ALA A 121 7.69 4.60 0.24
CA ALA A 121 7.64 5.58 -0.85
C ALA A 121 8.64 6.70 -0.59
N ASP A 122 9.17 7.33 -1.63
CA ASP A 122 9.92 8.58 -1.50
C ASP A 122 8.94 9.76 -1.57
N VAL A 123 8.44 10.18 -0.41
CA VAL A 123 7.38 11.21 -0.32
C VAL A 123 7.95 12.63 -0.29
N ASN A 124 9.27 12.76 -0.13
CA ASN A 124 9.96 14.05 -0.08
C ASN A 124 10.87 14.33 -1.28
N GLY A 125 11.11 13.34 -2.14
CA GLY A 125 11.93 13.43 -3.34
C GLY A 125 13.44 13.36 -3.08
N ASP A 126 13.88 12.88 -1.91
CA ASP A 126 15.29 12.81 -1.54
C ASP A 126 15.99 11.52 -1.99
N ARG A 127 15.25 10.64 -2.68
CA ARG A 127 15.66 9.32 -3.19
C ARG A 127 15.96 8.29 -2.11
N ARG A 128 15.53 8.52 -0.87
CA ARG A 128 15.45 7.49 0.15
C ARG A 128 14.02 7.00 0.23
N SER A 129 13.88 5.77 0.66
CA SER A 129 12.59 5.25 1.07
C SER A 129 12.15 5.95 2.35
N ASP A 130 10.90 6.39 2.40
CA ASP A 130 10.18 6.79 3.59
C ASP A 130 9.14 5.72 3.95
N LEU A 131 8.69 5.70 5.21
CA LEU A 131 7.70 4.75 5.69
C LEU A 131 6.44 5.48 6.15
N VAL A 132 5.30 5.08 5.60
CA VAL A 132 3.97 5.42 6.14
C VAL A 132 3.37 4.18 6.80
N LEU A 133 2.81 4.36 8.00
CA LEU A 133 2.13 3.32 8.76
C LEU A 133 0.71 3.77 9.09
N VAL A 134 -0.25 2.83 9.04
CA VAL A 134 -1.56 3.02 9.67
C VAL A 134 -1.44 2.60 11.13
N VAL A 135 -1.66 3.53 12.05
CA VAL A 135 -1.42 3.34 13.48
C VAL A 135 -2.69 3.49 14.30
N ALA A 136 -2.90 2.60 15.26
CA ALA A 136 -3.98 2.67 16.23
C ALA A 136 -3.53 3.46 17.46
N THR A 137 -4.39 4.37 17.91
CA THR A 137 -4.21 5.05 19.20
C THR A 137 -5.23 4.51 20.19
N PRO A 138 -4.83 4.14 21.43
CA PRO A 138 -5.76 3.66 22.44
C PRO A 138 -6.89 4.66 22.69
N ALA A 139 -8.09 4.14 22.94
CA ALA A 139 -9.20 4.93 23.43
C ALA A 139 -8.85 5.62 24.76
N ALA A 140 -9.47 6.78 25.00
CA ALA A 140 -9.20 7.63 26.17
C ALA A 140 -9.49 6.93 27.51
N ASP A 141 -10.44 6.02 27.48
CA ASP A 141 -10.99 5.24 28.60
C ASP A 141 -10.30 3.89 28.76
N GLY A 142 -9.38 3.52 27.85
CA GLY A 142 -8.69 2.25 27.86
C GLY A 142 -9.59 1.06 27.51
N GLU A 143 -10.77 1.28 26.93
CA GLU A 143 -11.61 0.18 26.46
C GLU A 143 -11.03 -0.40 25.16
N GLU A 144 -10.68 -1.69 25.22
CA GLU A 144 -10.23 -2.47 24.07
C GLU A 144 -11.39 -2.59 23.07
N GLY A 145 -11.35 -1.85 21.96
CA GLY A 145 -12.34 -1.94 20.89
C GLY A 145 -12.66 -0.64 20.17
N GLU A 146 -12.37 0.52 20.76
CA GLU A 146 -12.48 1.82 20.09
C GLU A 146 -11.11 2.31 19.59
N ASP A 147 -10.41 1.47 18.81
CA ASP A 147 -9.14 1.88 18.22
C ASP A 147 -9.39 2.92 17.11
N PHE A 148 -8.81 4.11 17.29
CA PHE A 148 -8.85 5.16 16.27
C PHE A 148 -7.61 5.05 15.39
N TRP A 149 -7.86 4.94 14.08
CA TRP A 149 -6.80 4.76 13.09
C TRP A 149 -6.35 6.08 12.49
N ASN A 150 -5.04 6.27 12.52
CA ASN A 150 -4.34 7.41 11.99
C ASN A 150 -3.26 6.93 11.02
N ALA A 151 -2.66 7.85 10.28
CA ALA A 151 -1.46 7.57 9.51
C ALA A 151 -0.26 8.29 10.13
N GLU A 152 0.91 7.66 10.07
CA GLU A 152 2.17 8.18 10.58
C GLU A 152 3.23 8.07 9.49
N LEU A 153 3.92 9.18 9.21
CA LEU A 153 5.09 9.23 8.33
C LEU A 153 6.38 9.22 9.15
N ARG A 154 7.34 8.42 8.71
CA ARG A 154 8.73 8.41 9.14
C ARG A 154 9.62 8.55 7.92
N LEU A 155 10.41 9.62 7.87
CA LEU A 155 11.31 9.87 6.75
C LEU A 155 12.54 8.96 6.80
N GLY A 156 13.01 8.52 5.64
CA GLY A 156 14.37 8.04 5.44
C GLY A 156 15.38 9.15 5.69
N THR A 157 16.57 8.80 6.18
CA THR A 157 17.66 9.75 6.43
C THR A 157 18.99 9.07 6.21
N ALA A 158 20.10 9.81 6.09
CA ALA A 158 21.43 9.20 5.98
C ALA A 158 21.83 8.25 7.14
N ASN A 159 21.08 8.23 8.23
CA ASN A 159 21.27 7.31 9.35
C ASN A 159 20.21 6.20 9.42
N GLY A 160 19.39 6.04 8.38
CA GLY A 160 18.22 5.17 8.33
C GLY A 160 16.93 5.90 8.69
N LEU A 161 15.87 5.11 8.92
CA LEU A 161 14.54 5.61 9.22
C LEU A 161 14.52 6.52 10.47
N SER A 162 13.85 7.66 10.34
CA SER A 162 13.75 8.67 11.39
C SER A 162 12.97 8.16 12.62
N THR A 163 13.50 8.48 13.81
CA THR A 163 12.77 8.30 15.08
C THR A 163 11.64 9.32 15.24
N LYS A 164 11.75 10.48 14.56
CA LYS A 164 10.71 11.49 14.49
C LYS A 164 9.62 11.07 13.51
N ALA A 165 8.39 11.13 14.02
CA ALA A 165 7.17 10.80 13.31
C ALA A 165 6.28 12.03 13.09
N VAL A 166 5.64 12.10 11.91
CA VAL A 166 4.60 13.09 11.56
C VAL A 166 3.26 12.37 11.47
N GLY A 167 2.30 12.74 12.32
CA GLY A 167 0.96 12.16 12.31
C GLY A 167 0.00 12.91 11.38
N PHE A 168 -0.86 12.18 10.68
CA PHE A 168 -1.90 12.74 9.82
C PHE A 168 -3.15 11.84 9.76
N GLY A 169 -4.22 12.34 9.13
CA GLY A 169 -5.53 11.67 9.08
C GLY A 169 -6.48 12.03 10.23
N ASN A 170 -6.00 12.17 11.47
CA ASN A 170 -6.81 12.56 12.65
C ASN A 170 -8.10 11.73 12.83
N ASP A 171 -7.95 10.42 13.00
CA ASP A 171 -9.03 9.44 13.16
C ASP A 171 -9.93 9.29 11.92
N GLN A 172 -9.44 9.71 10.74
CA GLN A 172 -10.13 9.60 9.45
C GLN A 172 -9.44 8.61 8.51
N VAL A 173 -8.66 7.69 9.06
CA VAL A 173 -8.02 6.59 8.31
C VAL A 173 -8.70 5.28 8.70
N SER A 174 -8.77 4.33 7.79
CA SER A 174 -9.21 2.96 8.03
C SER A 174 -8.01 2.02 8.01
N ASP A 175 -7.99 1.01 8.87
CA ASP A 175 -7.01 -0.09 8.84
C ASP A 175 -7.44 -1.28 7.99
N GLN A 176 -8.69 -1.28 7.52
CA GLN A 176 -9.25 -2.39 6.76
C GLN A 176 -8.60 -2.53 5.39
N HIS A 177 -8.06 -1.43 4.86
CA HIS A 177 -7.48 -1.37 3.52
C HIS A 177 -6.12 -0.69 3.56
N ALA A 178 -5.16 -1.32 2.88
CA ALA A 178 -3.81 -0.76 2.80
C ALA A 178 -3.82 0.57 2.04
N PRO A 179 -3.08 1.58 2.52
CA PRO A 179 -2.81 2.77 1.72
C PRO A 179 -2.07 2.40 0.42
N VAL A 180 -2.14 3.28 -0.56
CA VAL A 180 -1.39 3.15 -1.82
C VAL A 180 -0.55 4.41 -2.07
N ALA A 181 0.50 4.28 -2.87
CA ALA A 181 1.46 5.34 -3.14
C ALA A 181 1.69 5.56 -4.64
N GLY A 182 1.62 6.81 -5.08
CA GLY A 182 1.87 7.21 -6.46
C GLY A 182 1.85 8.73 -6.59
N ASP A 183 2.64 9.28 -7.50
CA ASP A 183 2.69 10.73 -7.77
C ASP A 183 1.46 11.15 -8.59
N VAL A 184 0.37 11.54 -7.92
CA VAL A 184 -0.90 11.88 -8.59
C VAL A 184 -0.92 13.31 -9.10
N ASP A 185 0.00 14.16 -8.65
CA ASP A 185 0.10 15.56 -9.08
C ASP A 185 1.24 15.88 -10.06
N GLY A 186 2.15 14.93 -10.24
CA GLY A 186 3.23 14.94 -11.23
C GLY A 186 4.38 15.84 -10.82
N ASP A 187 4.55 16.08 -9.51
CA ASP A 187 5.60 16.95 -9.00
C ASP A 187 6.93 16.23 -8.73
N GLY A 188 6.97 14.90 -8.95
CA GLY A 188 8.12 14.05 -8.76
C GLY A 188 8.30 13.53 -7.34
N ARG A 189 7.37 13.83 -6.43
CA ARG A 189 7.31 13.25 -5.08
C ARG A 189 6.13 12.30 -4.99
N THR A 190 6.30 11.21 -4.26
CA THR A 190 5.24 10.22 -4.15
C THR A 190 4.15 10.72 -3.21
N ASP A 191 2.89 10.63 -3.63
CA ASP A 191 1.74 10.91 -2.77
C ASP A 191 1.26 9.63 -2.10
N VAL A 192 0.55 9.75 -0.96
CA VAL A 192 -0.02 8.60 -0.25
C VAL A 192 -1.52 8.76 -0.11
N ILE A 193 -2.25 7.74 -0.53
CA ILE A 193 -3.70 7.73 -0.60
C ILE A 193 -4.23 6.72 0.40
N VAL A 194 -5.10 7.19 1.28
CA VAL A 194 -5.74 6.39 2.34
C VAL A 194 -7.25 6.36 2.18
N THR A 195 -7.86 5.32 2.71
CA THR A 195 -9.32 5.21 2.86
C THR A 195 -9.75 5.69 4.24
N GLY A 196 -10.85 6.42 4.31
CA GLY A 196 -11.54 6.76 5.55
C GLY A 196 -12.59 5.72 5.96
N PRO A 197 -13.23 5.90 7.14
CA PRO A 197 -14.19 4.95 7.70
C PRO A 197 -15.54 4.87 6.95
N GLU A 198 -16.38 3.89 7.34
CA GLU A 198 -17.62 3.31 6.77
C GLU A 198 -18.53 4.14 5.82
N THR A 199 -18.52 5.47 5.87
CA THR A 199 -19.30 6.33 4.94
C THR A 199 -18.50 6.83 3.73
N GLY A 200 -17.27 6.33 3.54
CA GLY A 200 -16.52 6.32 2.29
C GLY A 200 -15.86 7.66 1.94
N THR A 201 -14.59 7.84 2.34
CA THR A 201 -13.76 8.95 1.86
C THR A 201 -12.44 8.41 1.37
N ILE A 202 -11.94 8.96 0.28
CA ILE A 202 -10.55 8.75 -0.16
C ILE A 202 -9.80 10.04 0.12
N THR A 203 -8.63 9.95 0.74
CA THR A 203 -7.80 11.12 1.01
C THR A 203 -6.41 10.89 0.43
N ALA A 204 -6.03 11.71 -0.54
CA ALA A 204 -4.67 11.77 -1.06
C ALA A 204 -3.88 12.82 -0.26
N PHE A 205 -2.85 12.42 0.45
CA PHE A 205 -1.87 13.32 1.06
C PHE A 205 -0.75 13.52 0.06
N LEU A 206 -0.54 14.78 -0.36
CA LEU A 206 0.44 15.07 -1.41
C LEU A 206 1.83 15.25 -0.80
N GLY A 207 2.84 14.71 -1.47
CA GLY A 207 4.25 14.84 -1.12
C GLY A 207 4.71 16.29 -1.15
N THR A 208 5.61 16.65 -0.24
CA THR A 208 6.30 17.95 -0.23
C THR A 208 7.77 17.72 0.08
N ALA A 209 8.62 18.73 -0.04
CA ALA A 209 10.04 18.61 0.31
C ALA A 209 10.26 18.25 1.80
N GLU A 210 9.23 18.41 2.63
CA GLU A 210 9.22 18.05 4.04
C GLU A 210 8.52 16.70 4.31
N GLY A 211 8.07 16.01 3.26
CA GLY A 211 7.26 14.79 3.31
C GLY A 211 5.75 15.05 3.27
N LEU A 212 4.98 14.27 4.00
CA LEU A 212 3.52 14.38 4.07
C LEU A 212 3.09 15.25 5.27
N ALA A 213 2.01 16.01 5.09
CA ALA A 213 1.43 16.84 6.14
C ALA A 213 -0.11 16.88 6.09
N PRO A 214 -0.80 17.04 7.24
CA PRO A 214 -2.27 17.12 7.28
C PRO A 214 -2.89 18.24 6.43
N GLY A 215 -2.13 19.33 6.21
CA GLY A 215 -2.62 20.52 5.50
C GLY A 215 -2.55 20.42 3.97
N LYS A 216 -1.88 19.41 3.43
CA LYS A 216 -1.67 19.23 1.99
C LYS A 216 -2.31 17.92 1.54
N GLN A 217 -3.62 17.97 1.34
CA GLN A 217 -4.42 16.79 1.00
C GLN A 217 -5.58 17.14 0.06
N ILE A 218 -6.03 16.13 -0.68
CA ILE A 218 -7.24 16.15 -1.49
C ILE A 218 -8.19 15.13 -0.90
N ARG A 219 -9.39 15.58 -0.53
CA ARG A 219 -10.40 14.73 0.09
C ARG A 219 -11.55 14.51 -0.88
N LEU A 220 -11.77 13.26 -1.25
CA LEU A 220 -12.70 12.86 -2.28
C LEU A 220 -13.84 12.06 -1.65
N PRO A 221 -15.10 12.48 -1.83
CA PRO A 221 -16.23 11.66 -1.42
C PRO A 221 -16.26 10.40 -2.29
N PHE A 222 -16.50 9.25 -1.67
CA PHE A 222 -16.68 8.00 -2.39
C PHE A 222 -17.99 7.35 -1.96
N THR A 223 -18.74 6.81 -2.91
CA THR A 223 -20.04 6.21 -2.60
C THR A 223 -19.87 4.77 -2.13
N GLY A 224 -20.18 4.54 -0.85
CA GLY A 224 -20.04 3.25 -0.19
C GLY A 224 -18.65 3.04 0.39
N GLU A 225 -18.45 1.87 0.99
CA GLU A 225 -17.16 1.49 1.56
C GLU A 225 -16.15 1.22 0.45
N VAL A 226 -14.98 1.88 0.52
CA VAL A 226 -13.84 1.58 -0.36
C VAL A 226 -13.21 0.29 0.14
N LYS A 227 -13.15 -0.75 -0.70
CA LYS A 227 -12.54 -2.05 -0.37
C LYS A 227 -11.12 -2.23 -0.91
N ARG A 228 -10.77 -1.49 -1.95
CA ARG A 228 -9.45 -1.58 -2.58
C ARG A 228 -9.13 -0.28 -3.29
N LEU A 229 -7.85 0.07 -3.21
CA LEU A 229 -7.23 1.11 -3.99
C LEU A 229 -6.08 0.48 -4.79
N VAL A 230 -5.86 0.94 -6.02
CA VAL A 230 -4.66 0.67 -6.81
C VAL A 230 -4.32 1.91 -7.61
N VAL A 231 -3.04 2.11 -7.90
CA VAL A 231 -2.52 3.29 -8.59
C VAL A 231 -1.66 2.91 -9.78
N GLY A 232 -1.68 3.73 -10.82
CA GLY A 232 -0.88 3.58 -12.02
C GLY A 232 -1.28 4.62 -13.07
N ASP A 233 -0.36 4.99 -13.95
CA ASP A 233 -0.59 5.99 -14.99
C ASP A 233 -1.35 5.36 -16.18
N THR A 234 -2.66 5.53 -16.26
CA THR A 234 -3.50 4.86 -17.27
C THR A 234 -3.64 5.66 -18.55
N ASP A 235 -3.21 6.92 -18.55
CA ASP A 235 -3.25 7.82 -19.70
C ASP A 235 -1.88 8.21 -20.29
N GLY A 236 -0.80 7.81 -19.62
CA GLY A 236 0.58 8.02 -20.06
C GLY A 236 1.04 9.46 -19.88
N ASP A 237 0.38 10.23 -19.01
CA ASP A 237 0.69 11.65 -18.82
C ASP A 237 1.77 11.92 -17.75
N GLY A 238 2.30 10.85 -17.16
CA GLY A 238 3.31 10.86 -16.11
C GLY A 238 2.77 11.08 -14.70
N LYS A 239 1.44 11.15 -14.51
CA LYS A 239 0.79 11.20 -13.19
C LYS A 239 0.10 9.88 -12.92
N ALA A 240 0.18 9.43 -11.69
CA ALA A 240 -0.55 8.27 -11.25
C ALA A 240 -2.06 8.56 -11.25
N ASP A 241 -2.83 7.64 -11.82
CA ASP A 241 -4.27 7.57 -11.64
C ASP A 241 -4.63 6.65 -10.48
N LEU A 242 -5.82 6.79 -9.94
CA LEU A 242 -6.35 5.95 -8.86
C LEU A 242 -7.55 5.14 -9.34
N ALA A 243 -7.50 3.82 -9.25
CA ALA A 243 -8.70 3.00 -9.29
C ALA A 243 -9.15 2.62 -7.88
N ALA A 244 -10.40 2.95 -7.54
CA ALA A 244 -11.04 2.67 -6.27
C ALA A 244 -12.25 1.74 -6.44
N PHE A 245 -12.35 0.73 -5.59
CA PHE A 245 -13.36 -0.32 -5.66
C PHE A 245 -14.23 -0.34 -4.41
N ASN A 246 -15.51 -0.66 -4.57
CA ASN A 246 -16.41 -0.95 -3.44
C ASN A 246 -16.80 -2.43 -3.39
N ALA A 247 -17.39 -2.84 -2.26
CA ALA A 247 -17.85 -4.22 -2.02
C ALA A 247 -18.97 -4.69 -2.97
N TYR A 248 -19.58 -3.77 -3.74
CA TYR A 248 -20.85 -3.99 -4.42
C TYR A 248 -20.77 -3.80 -5.93
N THR A 249 -19.59 -3.95 -6.55
CA THR A 249 -19.37 -4.09 -8.01
C THR A 249 -19.01 -2.84 -8.83
N ALA A 250 -18.80 -1.67 -8.22
CA ALA A 250 -18.39 -0.47 -8.98
C ALA A 250 -16.92 -0.09 -8.73
N THR A 251 -16.19 0.14 -9.82
CA THR A 251 -14.85 0.74 -9.82
C THR A 251 -14.94 2.16 -10.36
N ALA A 252 -14.27 3.10 -9.71
CA ALA A 252 -14.01 4.43 -10.25
C ALA A 252 -12.52 4.57 -10.54
N VAL A 253 -12.17 4.99 -11.76
CA VAL A 253 -10.82 5.39 -12.15
C VAL A 253 -10.78 6.91 -12.17
N LEU A 254 -10.02 7.51 -11.27
CA LEU A 254 -9.84 8.95 -11.12
C LEU A 254 -8.47 9.32 -11.67
N PRO A 255 -8.40 10.15 -12.73
CA PRO A 255 -7.11 10.52 -13.28
C PRO A 255 -6.36 11.47 -12.36
N GLY A 256 -5.04 11.33 -12.37
CA GLY A 256 -4.10 12.29 -11.81
C GLY A 256 -4.14 13.61 -12.59
N GLY A 257 -3.56 14.65 -12.01
CA GLY A 257 -3.58 15.98 -12.59
C GLY A 257 -2.79 16.96 -11.73
N ARG A 258 -2.41 18.12 -12.26
CA ARG A 258 -1.55 19.08 -11.52
C ARG A 258 -2.11 19.53 -10.14
N ALA A 259 -3.40 19.34 -9.91
CA ALA A 259 -4.05 19.61 -8.63
C ALA A 259 -4.32 18.32 -7.82
N GLY A 260 -3.65 17.22 -8.19
CA GLY A 260 -3.89 15.81 -7.86
C GLY A 260 -5.12 15.23 -8.54
N LEU A 261 -5.71 14.20 -7.89
CA LEU A 261 -6.83 13.41 -8.41
C LEU A 261 -8.06 14.25 -8.79
N ASP A 262 -8.59 14.04 -10.00
CA ASP A 262 -9.75 14.74 -10.54
C ASP A 262 -11.02 13.86 -10.55
N PRO A 263 -11.93 14.00 -9.57
CA PRO A 263 -13.18 13.24 -9.54
C PRO A 263 -14.16 13.63 -10.65
N ALA A 264 -14.02 14.82 -11.27
CA ALA A 264 -14.89 15.24 -12.36
C ALA A 264 -14.59 14.48 -13.66
N ARG A 265 -13.35 13.99 -13.82
CA ARG A 265 -12.93 13.11 -14.91
C ARG A 265 -13.04 11.63 -14.56
N ALA A 266 -13.62 11.27 -13.40
CA ALA A 266 -13.71 9.88 -12.98
C ALA A 266 -14.51 9.03 -13.97
N ARG A 267 -13.95 7.89 -14.36
CA ARG A 267 -14.61 6.90 -15.20
C ARG A 267 -15.09 5.75 -14.35
N ARG A 268 -16.34 5.34 -14.55
CA ARG A 268 -16.94 4.22 -13.80
C ARG A 268 -17.02 2.98 -14.66
N PHE A 269 -16.53 1.89 -14.12
CA PHE A 269 -16.60 0.57 -14.72
C PHE A 269 -17.27 -0.36 -13.71
N ASP A 270 -18.31 -1.02 -14.17
CA ASP A 270 -18.96 -2.11 -13.44
C ASP A 270 -19.30 -3.26 -14.41
N LYS A 271 -19.87 -4.33 -13.87
CA LYS A 271 -20.26 -5.52 -14.63
C LYS A 271 -21.30 -5.27 -15.76
N SER A 272 -22.01 -4.14 -15.72
CA SER A 272 -22.99 -3.73 -16.72
C SER A 272 -22.43 -2.77 -17.77
N THR A 273 -21.13 -2.42 -17.68
CA THR A 273 -20.48 -1.53 -18.64
C THR A 273 -20.67 -2.04 -20.07
N PRO A 274 -21.28 -1.26 -20.97
CA PRO A 274 -21.48 -1.67 -22.35
C PRO A 274 -20.15 -2.00 -23.04
N GLY A 275 -20.08 -3.16 -23.69
CA GLY A 275 -18.90 -3.61 -24.42
C GLY A 275 -17.87 -4.37 -23.57
N LEU A 276 -18.05 -4.48 -22.25
CA LEU A 276 -17.25 -5.37 -21.42
C LEU A 276 -17.51 -6.83 -21.86
N PRO A 277 -16.47 -7.67 -22.06
CA PRO A 277 -16.64 -9.08 -22.41
C PRO A 277 -17.58 -9.82 -21.43
N SER A 278 -18.44 -10.71 -21.92
CA SER A 278 -19.48 -11.34 -21.10
C SER A 278 -18.93 -12.34 -20.08
N ALA A 279 -19.31 -12.16 -18.80
CA ALA A 279 -19.15 -13.19 -17.78
C ALA A 279 -20.33 -14.16 -17.79
N PRO A 280 -20.11 -15.48 -17.65
CA PRO A 280 -21.19 -16.42 -17.43
C PRO A 280 -21.72 -16.24 -16.01
N GLY A 281 -23.01 -15.93 -15.89
CA GLY A 281 -23.68 -15.77 -14.60
C GLY A 281 -23.74 -14.31 -14.13
N ASN A 282 -24.89 -13.92 -13.60
CA ASN A 282 -25.18 -12.52 -13.25
C ASN A 282 -24.61 -12.10 -11.89
N ASP A 283 -23.86 -12.99 -11.21
CA ASP A 283 -23.38 -12.84 -9.83
C ASP A 283 -21.87 -12.55 -9.77
N LEU A 284 -21.46 -11.40 -10.33
CA LEU A 284 -20.08 -10.88 -10.20
C LEU A 284 -19.96 -9.95 -8.99
N ARG A 285 -20.43 -10.35 -7.80
CA ARG A 285 -20.26 -9.56 -6.56
C ARG A 285 -18.79 -9.27 -6.26
N GLY A 286 -17.89 -10.17 -6.65
CA GLY A 286 -16.44 -10.01 -6.50
C GLY A 286 -15.77 -9.12 -7.55
N PHE A 287 -16.48 -8.39 -8.41
CA PHE A 287 -15.82 -7.50 -9.38
C PHE A 287 -14.97 -6.44 -8.66
N GLY A 288 -13.64 -6.55 -8.77
CA GLY A 288 -12.72 -5.68 -8.05
C GLY A 288 -12.13 -6.25 -6.76
N ASP A 289 -12.47 -7.50 -6.42
CA ASP A 289 -11.97 -8.16 -5.21
C ASP A 289 -10.45 -8.24 -5.22
N MET A 290 -9.86 -8.45 -6.40
CA MET A 290 -8.45 -8.22 -6.70
C MET A 290 -8.32 -7.26 -7.87
N ALA A 291 -7.31 -6.39 -7.85
CA ALA A 291 -7.05 -5.47 -8.94
C ALA A 291 -5.58 -5.08 -9.02
N SER A 292 -5.17 -4.58 -10.20
CA SER A 292 -3.88 -3.94 -10.43
C SER A 292 -4.02 -2.93 -11.58
N LEU A 293 -3.23 -1.85 -11.50
CA LEU A 293 -2.95 -0.97 -12.62
C LEU A 293 -1.50 -1.21 -13.02
N THR A 294 -1.29 -1.82 -14.18
CA THR A 294 0.06 -2.14 -14.67
C THR A 294 0.05 -2.29 -16.18
N ASP A 295 1.11 -1.86 -16.85
CA ASP A 295 1.23 -1.98 -18.29
C ASP A 295 1.56 -3.44 -18.66
N VAL A 296 0.56 -4.20 -19.08
CA VAL A 296 0.76 -5.60 -19.49
C VAL A 296 1.01 -5.75 -20.99
N ASN A 297 0.83 -4.67 -21.76
CA ASN A 297 0.91 -4.71 -23.21
C ASN A 297 2.16 -3.99 -23.77
N GLY A 298 2.87 -3.24 -22.92
CA GLY A 298 4.11 -2.55 -23.22
C GLY A 298 3.94 -1.20 -23.93
N ASP A 299 2.76 -0.58 -23.88
CA ASP A 299 2.48 0.70 -24.54
C ASP A 299 2.80 1.94 -23.69
N GLY A 300 3.32 1.73 -22.48
CA GLY A 300 3.67 2.77 -21.52
C GLY A 300 2.47 3.29 -20.72
N LYS A 301 1.30 2.65 -20.79
CA LYS A 301 0.12 3.01 -20.00
C LYS A 301 -0.32 1.82 -19.16
N ALA A 302 -0.65 2.08 -17.91
CA ALA A 302 -1.19 1.08 -17.01
C ALA A 302 -2.56 0.59 -17.49
N ASP A 303 -2.68 -0.72 -17.65
CA ASP A 303 -3.93 -1.41 -17.93
C ASP A 303 -4.63 -1.76 -16.61
N LEU A 304 -5.96 -1.70 -16.60
CA LEU A 304 -6.76 -2.10 -15.46
C LEU A 304 -7.07 -3.59 -15.50
N ILE A 305 -6.46 -4.33 -14.59
CA ILE A 305 -6.69 -5.75 -14.36
C ILE A 305 -7.66 -5.91 -13.20
N VAL A 306 -8.77 -6.59 -13.41
CA VAL A 306 -9.83 -6.78 -12.41
C VAL A 306 -10.15 -8.25 -12.25
N GLY A 307 -9.89 -8.79 -11.07
CA GLY A 307 -10.41 -10.09 -10.63
C GLY A 307 -11.89 -9.98 -10.28
N ALA A 308 -12.65 -10.99 -10.68
CA ALA A 308 -14.07 -11.11 -10.37
C ALA A 308 -14.41 -12.56 -10.00
N PRO A 309 -14.01 -13.02 -8.79
CA PRO A 309 -14.40 -14.33 -8.29
C PRO A 309 -15.92 -14.41 -8.07
N GLN A 310 -16.49 -15.58 -8.33
CA GLN A 310 -17.91 -15.89 -8.12
C GLN A 310 -18.07 -16.89 -6.97
N GLU A 311 -18.59 -16.41 -5.84
CA GLU A 311 -18.82 -17.21 -4.63
C GLU A 311 -19.68 -18.47 -4.90
N ASN A 312 -20.73 -18.33 -5.72
CA ASN A 312 -21.69 -19.39 -6.00
C ASN A 312 -21.39 -20.20 -7.27
N ALA A 313 -20.33 -19.84 -8.01
CA ALA A 313 -19.90 -20.55 -9.20
C ALA A 313 -18.40 -20.34 -9.47
N PRO A 314 -17.49 -20.90 -8.65
CA PRO A 314 -16.05 -20.63 -8.75
C PRO A 314 -15.42 -21.03 -10.09
N ASP A 315 -16.04 -21.97 -10.83
CA ASP A 315 -15.66 -22.32 -12.21
C ASP A 315 -15.90 -21.18 -13.22
N ARG A 316 -16.57 -20.11 -12.78
CA ARG A 316 -16.94 -18.93 -13.54
C ARG A 316 -16.17 -17.68 -13.12
N ASP A 317 -15.15 -17.82 -12.29
CA ASP A 317 -14.21 -16.74 -11.97
C ASP A 317 -13.64 -16.12 -13.25
N ARG A 318 -13.42 -14.81 -13.21
CA ARG A 318 -12.89 -14.04 -14.32
C ARG A 318 -11.76 -13.12 -13.89
N VAL A 319 -10.84 -12.90 -14.83
CA VAL A 319 -9.96 -11.74 -14.83
C VAL A 319 -10.32 -10.93 -16.06
N PHE A 320 -10.59 -9.64 -15.88
CA PHE A 320 -10.79 -8.68 -16.95
C PHE A 320 -9.52 -7.84 -17.10
N ILE A 321 -9.16 -7.53 -18.34
CA ILE A 321 -8.09 -6.58 -18.66
C ILE A 321 -8.70 -5.50 -19.52
N LEU A 322 -8.71 -4.26 -19.01
CA LEU A 322 -9.19 -3.08 -19.70
C LEU A 322 -7.97 -2.20 -20.03
N PRO A 323 -7.64 -1.99 -21.32
CA PRO A 323 -6.41 -1.29 -21.68
C PRO A 323 -6.36 0.16 -21.19
N GLY A 324 -5.17 0.65 -20.87
CA GLY A 324 -4.86 2.08 -20.78
C GLY A 324 -5.03 2.77 -22.15
N SER A 325 -5.22 4.09 -22.15
CA SER A 325 -5.30 4.89 -23.38
C SER A 325 -5.06 6.35 -23.06
N ASP A 326 -4.81 7.22 -24.06
CA ASP A 326 -4.64 8.67 -23.84
C ASP A 326 -5.83 9.39 -23.14
N SER A 327 -6.92 8.67 -22.86
CA SER A 327 -8.09 9.13 -22.11
C SER A 327 -8.33 8.34 -20.80
N GLY A 328 -7.33 7.59 -20.36
CA GLY A 328 -7.37 6.61 -19.28
C GLY A 328 -7.92 5.26 -19.72
N VAL A 329 -8.15 4.37 -18.74
CA VAL A 329 -8.69 3.00 -18.92
C VAL A 329 -9.86 2.93 -19.91
N THR A 330 -9.85 2.03 -20.89
CA THR A 330 -10.91 1.91 -21.91
C THR A 330 -11.48 0.49 -22.06
N ILE A 331 -12.71 0.40 -22.56
CA ILE A 331 -13.35 -0.87 -22.93
C ILE A 331 -12.91 -1.33 -24.33
N LYS A 332 -12.42 -0.42 -25.17
CA LYS A 332 -11.95 -0.79 -26.51
C LYS A 332 -10.72 -1.69 -26.38
N GLY A 333 -10.84 -2.93 -26.84
CA GLY A 333 -9.78 -3.93 -26.68
C GLY A 333 -9.78 -4.64 -25.34
N ALA A 334 -10.81 -4.45 -24.50
CA ALA A 334 -10.94 -5.18 -23.25
C ALA A 334 -11.05 -6.69 -23.51
N THR A 335 -10.35 -7.46 -22.70
CA THR A 335 -10.30 -8.93 -22.77
C THR A 335 -10.68 -9.54 -21.43
N THR A 336 -11.00 -10.84 -21.42
CA THR A 336 -11.23 -11.57 -20.18
C THR A 336 -10.76 -13.01 -20.30
N PHE A 337 -10.31 -13.56 -19.18
CA PHE A 337 -9.89 -14.95 -19.02
C PHE A 337 -10.72 -15.61 -17.93
N SER A 338 -10.91 -16.92 -18.03
CA SER A 338 -11.53 -17.73 -16.98
C SER A 338 -10.55 -18.77 -16.45
N GLY A 339 -10.74 -19.21 -15.21
CA GLY A 339 -9.97 -20.35 -14.68
C GLY A 339 -10.12 -21.62 -15.54
N ALA A 340 -11.26 -21.80 -16.21
CA ALA A 340 -11.48 -22.90 -17.15
C ALA A 340 -10.65 -22.78 -18.45
N ALA A 341 -10.22 -21.59 -18.84
CA ALA A 341 -9.42 -21.33 -20.04
C ALA A 341 -7.90 -21.46 -19.81
N LEU A 342 -7.45 -21.63 -18.57
CA LEU A 342 -6.03 -21.71 -18.18
C LEU A 342 -5.53 -23.16 -17.96
N ARG A 343 -6.25 -24.17 -18.47
CA ARG A 343 -5.88 -25.59 -18.37
C ARG A 343 -5.32 -26.15 -19.67
#